data_AF-A0A6P5WL06-F1
#
_entry.id   AF-A0A6P5WL06-F1
#
_cell.length_a   1.000
_cell.length_b   1.000
_cell.length_c   1.000
_cell.angle_alpha   90.00
_cell.angle_beta   90.00
_cell.angle_gamma   90.00
#
_symmetry.space_group_name_H-M   'P 1'
#
loop_
_entity.id
_entity.type
_entity.pdbx_description
1 polymer ?
#
loop_
_entity_poly.entity_id
_entity_poly.type
_entity_poly.pdbx_seq_one_letter_code
_entity_poly.pdbx_strand_id
1 'polypeptide(L)'
;MNKKALAILMRARMRPNDLSKLALSPLSNEVNQMLSNSQGNQSGTNVARLATEDGNENLNKQRSFQAVRESMHSAISMNKTEVLDSVLNEFSEGYFSLSFENRSKLLLTLAKEYDLNRTQVRELIKQYLGLQLPSGNAAQSGGVEDEGFLSTFYRIERNLRHSLKPVYEILFERLNTHPGGLKFLTILRADIFSILAEENIASLRALDSYLKEKLSTWLSPAALELHQITWDDPASLLEKIVAYEAVHPISNLIDLKRRLGVGRRCFGYFHSAIPSEPLIFIEVALLKNIAQTIQEVLWDNPPIPENEATCALFYSISSTQPGLAGINLGKFLIKRVITLVKRDMPDISVFATLSPIPGFMQWLLSKLASQSKLAEVEDISCSSADRSGLTFYENVLEPEEERALMDSSGDLAAGKSGMEIMLNLLKPTSHEWTNSAKLLSALKPPLMRLCARYLLQEKKRGKALDSVANFHLQNGAMVQRINWMADRSEIGLHQSAGIMVNYVYRPENIEEYAQSYFSTGHIHSSYDVQRYIQPLTEIESSTD
;
A
#
# COMPACT_ATOMS: atom_id res chain seq x y z
N MET A 1 -28.83 26.01 -17.60
CA MET A 1 -27.54 25.51 -18.13
C MET A 1 -27.80 24.27 -19.00
N ASN A 2 -27.27 24.24 -20.23
CA ASN A 2 -27.45 23.13 -21.16
C ASN A 2 -26.68 21.87 -20.68
N LYS A 3 -27.28 20.67 -20.76
CA LYS A 3 -26.67 19.40 -20.30
C LYS A 3 -25.27 19.15 -20.88
N LYS A 4 -25.02 19.59 -22.13
CA LYS A 4 -23.69 19.54 -22.76
C LYS A 4 -22.68 20.48 -22.09
N ALA A 5 -23.10 21.69 -21.70
CA ALA A 5 -22.23 22.66 -21.06
C ALA A 5 -21.81 22.21 -19.65
N LEU A 6 -22.74 21.60 -18.90
CA LEU A 6 -22.43 21.00 -17.60
C LEU A 6 -21.45 19.81 -17.76
N ALA A 7 -21.68 18.93 -18.74
CA ALA A 7 -20.79 17.80 -19.00
C ALA A 7 -19.37 18.22 -19.44
N ILE A 8 -19.24 19.33 -20.19
CA ILE A 8 -17.94 19.88 -20.60
C ILE A 8 -17.21 20.49 -19.39
N LEU A 9 -17.93 21.25 -18.57
CA LEU A 9 -17.36 21.89 -17.37
C LEU A 9 -16.95 20.84 -16.32
N MET A 10 -17.69 19.73 -16.22
CA MET A 10 -17.36 18.60 -15.34
C MET A 10 -16.21 17.74 -15.87
N ARG A 11 -16.05 17.58 -17.19
CA ARG A 11 -14.84 16.93 -17.78
C ARG A 11 -13.57 17.75 -17.58
N ALA A 12 -13.67 19.08 -17.53
CA ALA A 12 -12.50 19.93 -17.33
C ALA A 12 -11.95 19.85 -15.89
N ARG A 13 -12.82 19.64 -14.88
CA ARG A 13 -12.40 19.47 -13.47
C ARG A 13 -11.96 18.05 -13.08
N MET A 14 -12.37 17.04 -13.84
CA MET A 14 -12.13 15.61 -13.53
C MET A 14 -10.96 14.99 -14.31
N ARG A 15 -10.14 15.76 -15.02
CA ARG A 15 -8.89 15.22 -15.56
C ARG A 15 -7.92 14.97 -14.40
N PRO A 16 -7.14 13.87 -14.42
CA PRO A 16 -6.06 13.69 -13.46
C PRO A 16 -5.00 14.76 -13.75
N ASN A 17 -5.08 15.88 -13.03
CA ASN A 17 -3.89 16.70 -12.82
C ASN A 17 -2.93 15.86 -11.98
N ASP A 18 -1.63 15.93 -12.28
CA ASP A 18 -0.55 15.25 -11.56
C ASP A 18 -0.88 15.12 -10.07
N LEU A 19 -0.89 13.88 -9.57
CA LEU A 19 -1.13 13.50 -8.17
C LEU A 19 -0.23 14.26 -7.17
N SER A 20 0.82 14.94 -7.64
CA SER A 20 1.70 15.80 -6.86
C SER A 20 1.14 17.21 -6.56
N LYS A 21 0.07 17.67 -7.24
CA LYS A 21 -0.46 19.04 -7.07
C LYS A 21 -1.76 19.15 -6.27
N LEU A 22 -2.49 18.05 -6.08
CA LEU A 22 -3.76 18.06 -5.30
C LEU A 22 -3.55 17.76 -3.81
N ALA A 23 -2.36 17.31 -3.43
CA ALA A 23 -1.98 17.30 -2.04
C ALA A 23 -1.52 18.71 -1.64
N LEU A 24 -2.23 19.32 -0.69
CA LEU A 24 -1.78 20.42 0.17
C LEU A 24 -1.99 21.85 -0.35
N SER A 25 -3.24 22.34 -0.35
CA SER A 25 -3.50 23.73 0.07
C SER A 25 -4.97 23.91 0.49
N PRO A 26 -5.27 24.69 1.55
CA PRO A 26 -6.60 25.24 1.74
C PRO A 26 -6.87 26.30 0.67
N LEU A 27 -8.08 26.28 0.11
CA LEU A 27 -8.61 27.25 -0.85
C LEU A 27 -8.74 28.65 -0.20
N SER A 28 -7.64 29.41 -0.13
CA SER A 28 -7.70 30.82 0.28
C SER A 28 -6.87 31.77 -0.60
N ASN A 29 -6.00 31.26 -1.48
CA ASN A 29 -5.06 32.11 -2.22
C ASN A 29 -5.56 32.61 -3.58
N GLU A 30 -6.61 32.02 -4.17
CA GLU A 30 -7.07 32.45 -5.52
C GLU A 30 -7.93 33.74 -5.50
N VAL A 31 -8.46 34.15 -4.35
CA VAL A 31 -9.33 35.35 -4.27
C VAL A 31 -8.53 36.66 -4.22
N ASN A 32 -7.28 36.64 -3.74
CA ASN A 32 -6.47 37.85 -3.62
C ASN A 32 -5.79 38.27 -4.94
N GLN A 33 -5.74 37.39 -5.95
CA GLN A 33 -5.12 37.71 -7.25
C GLN A 33 -6.06 38.41 -8.25
N MET A 34 -7.37 38.46 -7.99
CA MET A 34 -8.33 39.11 -8.90
C MET A 34 -8.56 40.61 -8.64
N LEU A 35 -7.94 41.20 -7.61
CA LEU A 35 -8.21 42.59 -7.20
C LEU A 35 -7.04 43.57 -7.40
N SER A 36 -5.89 43.15 -7.95
CA SER A 36 -4.69 44.00 -8.04
C SER A 36 -4.29 44.47 -9.44
N ASN A 37 -5.08 44.18 -10.49
CA ASN A 37 -4.77 44.65 -11.85
C ASN A 37 -5.64 45.84 -12.28
N SER A 38 -5.35 47.00 -11.70
CA SER A 38 -5.63 48.28 -12.36
C SER A 38 -4.58 49.32 -11.95
N GLN A 39 -3.56 49.51 -12.80
CA GLN A 39 -3.03 50.81 -13.25
C GLN A 39 -1.61 50.70 -13.83
N GLY A 40 -1.43 51.23 -15.05
CA GLY A 40 -0.30 52.10 -15.38
C GLY A 40 1.00 51.46 -15.88
N ASN A 41 1.17 51.45 -17.20
CA ASN A 41 2.47 51.40 -17.88
C ASN A 41 3.44 52.45 -17.33
N GLN A 42 4.71 52.07 -17.11
CA GLN A 42 5.88 52.82 -17.58
C GLN A 42 7.16 51.97 -17.53
N SER A 43 7.84 51.93 -18.66
CA SER A 43 9.10 51.26 -18.95
C SER A 43 10.30 52.01 -18.36
N GLY A 44 11.26 51.31 -17.78
CA GLY A 44 12.61 51.84 -17.56
C GLY A 44 13.40 51.12 -16.47
N THR A 45 14.51 50.48 -16.87
CA THR A 45 15.68 50.11 -16.04
C THR A 45 15.43 49.25 -14.78
N ASN A 46 15.52 47.92 -14.91
CA ASN A 46 15.71 47.01 -13.77
C ASN A 46 16.50 45.76 -14.17
N VAL A 47 17.83 45.88 -14.29
CA VAL A 47 18.75 44.71 -14.36
C VAL A 47 19.45 44.48 -13.01
N ALA A 48 19.23 45.37 -12.01
CA ALA A 48 19.80 45.26 -10.67
C ALA A 48 18.82 44.76 -9.57
N ARG A 49 17.53 44.55 -9.87
CA ARG A 49 16.53 44.05 -8.90
C ARG A 49 16.36 42.53 -8.87
N LEU A 50 16.74 41.82 -9.93
CA LEU A 50 16.59 40.37 -10.02
C LEU A 50 17.55 39.58 -9.11
N ALA A 51 18.71 40.16 -8.74
CA ALA A 51 19.65 39.51 -7.82
C ALA A 51 19.35 39.76 -6.33
N THR A 52 18.56 40.80 -6.02
CA THR A 52 18.18 41.14 -4.64
C THR A 52 16.88 40.46 -4.23
N GLU A 53 15.96 40.19 -5.16
CA GLU A 53 14.74 39.42 -4.89
C GLU A 53 15.04 37.94 -4.58
N ASP A 54 15.96 37.31 -5.31
CA ASP A 54 16.32 35.90 -5.13
C ASP A 54 17.10 35.65 -3.81
N GLY A 55 17.94 36.62 -3.42
CA GLY A 55 18.60 36.62 -2.11
C GLY A 55 17.62 36.81 -0.95
N ASN A 56 16.63 37.69 -1.11
CA ASN A 56 15.62 37.98 -0.08
C ASN A 56 14.60 36.83 0.06
N GLU A 57 14.25 36.14 -1.04
CA GLU A 57 13.47 34.92 -1.00
C GLU A 57 14.19 33.78 -0.27
N ASN A 58 15.48 33.57 -0.54
CA ASN A 58 16.26 32.54 0.17
C ASN A 58 16.44 32.85 1.67
N LEU A 59 16.66 34.12 2.01
CA LEU A 59 16.67 34.58 3.41
C LEU A 59 15.33 34.35 4.11
N ASN A 60 14.21 34.63 3.43
CA ASN A 60 12.87 34.39 3.96
C ASN A 60 12.55 32.89 4.10
N LYS A 61 12.94 32.07 3.11
CA LYS A 61 12.82 30.60 3.18
C LYS A 61 13.61 30.04 4.36
N GLN A 62 14.83 30.54 4.58
CA GLN A 62 15.68 30.09 5.69
C GLN A 62 15.16 30.54 7.06
N ARG A 63 14.63 31.77 7.18
CA ARG A 63 13.94 32.25 8.39
C ARG A 63 12.68 31.43 8.69
N SER A 64 11.88 31.13 7.67
CA SER A 64 10.68 30.29 7.82
C SER A 64 11.04 28.88 8.30
N PHE A 65 12.07 28.25 7.72
CA PHE A 65 12.55 26.94 8.16
C PHE A 65 13.00 26.96 9.62
N GLN A 66 13.77 27.97 10.02
CA GLN A 66 14.26 28.08 11.39
C GLN A 66 13.11 28.28 12.40
N ALA A 67 12.12 29.11 12.08
CA ALA A 67 10.93 29.29 12.90
C ALA A 67 10.14 27.98 13.06
N VAL A 68 9.93 27.23 11.98
CA VAL A 68 9.26 25.91 12.04
C VAL A 68 10.08 24.92 12.87
N ARG A 69 11.40 24.90 12.73
CA ARG A 69 12.28 24.06 13.56
C ARG A 69 12.20 24.43 15.05
N GLU A 70 12.12 25.72 15.38
CA GLU A 70 11.98 26.20 16.75
C GLU A 70 10.61 25.86 17.36
N SER A 71 9.53 25.97 16.58
CA SER A 71 8.20 25.52 17.00
C SER A 71 8.17 24.01 17.25
N MET A 72 8.83 23.21 16.40
CA MET A 72 8.99 21.75 16.60
C MET A 72 9.77 21.44 17.88
N HIS A 73 10.89 22.14 18.11
CA HIS A 73 11.67 21.97 19.34
C HIS A 73 10.86 22.32 20.59
N SER A 74 10.13 23.43 20.54
CA SER A 74 9.25 23.89 21.63
C SER A 74 8.14 22.88 21.89
N ALA A 75 7.51 22.36 20.83
CA ALA A 75 6.51 21.30 20.91
C ALA A 75 7.02 20.01 21.57
N ILE A 76 8.33 19.76 21.57
CA ILE A 76 8.95 18.61 22.23
C ILE A 76 9.38 18.93 23.67
N SER A 77 9.98 20.11 23.91
CA SER A 77 10.65 20.44 25.17
C SER A 77 9.75 21.13 26.21
N MET A 78 8.60 21.70 25.80
CA MET A 78 7.73 22.43 26.72
C MET A 78 7.09 21.52 27.78
N ASN A 79 7.06 21.98 29.03
CA ASN A 79 6.41 21.31 30.16
C ASN A 79 5.01 21.86 30.50
N LYS A 80 4.66 23.06 30.00
CA LYS A 80 3.37 23.71 30.28
C LYS A 80 2.34 23.42 29.18
N THR A 81 1.15 22.98 29.56
CA THR A 81 0.06 22.60 28.65
C THR A 81 -0.71 23.79 28.07
N GLU A 82 -0.74 24.94 28.74
CA GLU A 82 -1.61 26.09 28.38
C GLU A 82 -1.30 26.73 27.01
N VAL A 83 -0.06 26.64 26.53
CA VAL A 83 0.37 27.24 25.25
C VAL A 83 0.66 26.17 24.19
N LEU A 84 0.48 24.89 24.54
CA LEU A 84 0.91 23.78 23.70
C LEU A 84 0.14 23.73 22.37
N ASP A 85 -1.17 23.96 22.40
CA ASP A 85 -2.02 23.91 21.20
C ASP A 85 -1.62 24.99 20.19
N SER A 86 -1.29 26.20 20.64
CA SER A 86 -0.82 27.27 19.76
C SER A 86 0.49 26.88 19.06
N VAL A 87 1.42 26.27 19.79
CA VAL A 87 2.72 25.84 19.26
C VAL A 87 2.55 24.68 18.27
N LEU A 88 1.64 23.74 18.54
CA LEU A 88 1.35 22.64 17.63
C LEU A 88 0.66 23.12 16.34
N ASN A 89 -0.22 24.11 16.43
CA ASN A 89 -0.83 24.75 15.26
C ASN A 89 0.23 25.49 14.42
N GLU A 90 1.07 26.31 15.07
CA GLU A 90 2.17 27.01 14.39
C GLU A 90 3.13 26.03 13.70
N PHE A 91 3.48 24.93 14.38
CA PHE A 91 4.28 23.87 13.78
C PHE A 91 3.60 23.22 12.57
N SER A 92 2.31 22.88 12.69
CA SER A 92 1.57 22.19 11.63
C SER A 92 1.37 23.08 10.39
N GLU A 93 0.93 24.32 10.58
CA GLU A 93 0.79 25.31 9.51
C GLU A 93 2.14 25.66 8.90
N GLY A 94 3.13 25.87 9.75
CA GLY A 94 4.51 26.11 9.36
C GLY A 94 5.07 24.99 8.51
N TYR A 95 4.88 23.73 8.90
CA TYR A 95 5.29 22.56 8.12
C TYR A 95 4.69 22.57 6.71
N PHE A 96 3.39 22.90 6.59
CA PHE A 96 2.73 22.96 5.29
C PHE A 96 3.27 24.07 4.39
N SER A 97 3.72 25.19 4.96
CA SER A 97 4.33 26.29 4.22
C SER A 97 5.73 25.98 3.65
N LEU A 98 6.41 24.95 4.17
CA LEU A 98 7.74 24.57 3.71
C LEU A 98 7.71 23.85 2.36
N SER A 99 8.75 24.07 1.55
CA SER A 99 9.04 23.25 0.37
C SER A 99 9.35 21.80 0.76
N PHE A 100 9.18 20.87 -0.18
CA PHE A 100 9.50 19.45 0.06
C PHE A 100 10.94 19.26 0.57
N GLU A 101 11.93 19.92 -0.03
CA GLU A 101 13.32 19.88 0.42
C GLU A 101 13.51 20.31 1.89
N ASN A 102 12.79 21.36 2.31
CA ASN A 102 12.87 21.85 3.69
C ASN A 102 12.12 20.93 4.67
N ARG A 103 11.01 20.31 4.25
CA ARG A 103 10.36 19.25 5.03
C ARG A 103 11.27 18.04 5.18
N SER A 104 11.98 17.64 4.12
CA SER A 104 12.96 16.56 4.17
C SER A 104 14.09 16.86 5.15
N LYS A 105 14.66 18.07 5.10
CA LYS A 105 15.67 18.51 6.08
C LYS A 105 15.12 18.47 7.51
N LEU A 106 13.90 18.95 7.74
CA LEU A 106 13.28 18.97 9.06
C LEU A 106 13.03 17.56 9.61
N LEU A 107 12.51 16.65 8.80
CA LEU A 107 12.29 15.25 9.17
C LEU A 107 13.60 14.51 9.45
N LEU A 108 14.67 14.82 8.71
CA LEU A 108 16.00 14.29 8.99
C LEU A 108 16.57 14.84 10.30
N THR A 109 16.34 16.11 10.60
CA THR A 109 16.67 16.71 11.90
C THR A 109 15.89 16.02 13.02
N LEU A 110 14.58 15.81 12.86
CA LEU A 110 13.74 15.08 13.82
C LEU A 110 14.29 13.66 14.07
N ALA A 111 14.61 12.93 13.00
CA ALA A 111 15.12 11.56 13.06
C ALA A 111 16.52 11.43 13.67
N LYS A 112 17.37 12.47 13.60
CA LYS A 112 18.76 12.42 14.08
C LYS A 112 18.93 13.04 15.46
N GLU A 113 18.37 14.22 15.68
CA GLU A 113 18.58 15.00 16.90
C GLU A 113 17.63 14.59 18.04
N TYR A 114 16.44 14.06 17.70
CA TYR A 114 15.39 13.71 18.68
C TYR A 114 15.15 12.20 18.76
N ASP A 115 16.15 11.39 18.44
CA ASP A 115 16.11 9.93 18.60
C ASP A 115 16.42 9.55 20.06
N LEU A 116 17.46 8.75 20.31
CA LEU A 116 17.80 8.24 21.65
C LEU A 116 19.02 8.94 22.24
N ASN A 117 19.01 9.18 23.55
CA ASN A 117 20.22 9.49 24.31
C ASN A 117 21.07 8.21 24.47
N ARG A 118 21.87 7.92 23.46
CA ARG A 118 22.72 6.71 23.40
C ARG A 118 23.72 6.61 24.56
N THR A 119 24.14 7.74 25.13
CA THR A 119 25.00 7.80 26.31
C THR A 119 24.29 7.26 27.55
N GLN A 120 23.07 7.75 27.84
CA GLN A 120 22.27 7.28 28.97
C GLN A 120 21.89 5.80 28.82
N VAL A 121 21.53 5.36 27.61
CA VAL A 121 21.23 3.94 27.33
C VAL A 121 22.43 3.05 27.65
N ARG A 122 23.64 3.44 27.25
CA ARG A 122 24.87 2.70 27.53
C ARG A 122 25.17 2.61 29.02
N GLU A 123 24.92 3.68 29.78
CA GLU A 123 25.11 3.69 31.24
C GLU A 123 24.13 2.74 31.94
N LEU A 124 22.85 2.77 31.56
CA LEU A 124 21.84 1.87 32.12
C LEU A 124 22.12 0.40 31.78
N ILE A 125 22.59 0.09 30.57
CA ILE A 125 23.01 -1.27 30.19
C ILE A 125 24.19 -1.73 31.04
N LYS A 126 25.18 -0.86 31.28
CA LYS A 126 26.32 -1.20 32.17
C LYS A 126 25.84 -1.49 33.60
N GLN A 127 24.91 -0.69 34.12
CA GLN A 127 24.32 -0.92 35.44
C GLN A 127 23.55 -2.25 35.48
N TYR A 128 22.80 -2.57 34.43
CA TYR A 128 22.06 -3.83 34.32
C TYR A 128 22.98 -5.06 34.27
N LEU A 129 24.04 -5.02 33.45
CA LEU A 129 25.01 -6.10 33.33
C LEU A 129 25.84 -6.30 34.61
N GLY A 130 25.94 -5.27 35.46
CA GLY A 130 26.61 -5.34 36.75
C GLY A 130 25.79 -6.04 37.84
N LEU A 131 24.50 -6.32 37.63
CA LEU A 131 23.67 -7.05 38.57
C LEU A 131 23.96 -8.55 38.50
N GLN A 132 24.10 -9.19 39.66
CA GLN A 132 24.21 -10.65 39.74
C GLN A 132 22.83 -11.28 39.49
N LEU A 133 22.77 -12.23 38.54
CA LEU A 133 21.55 -12.99 38.28
C LEU A 133 21.21 -13.86 39.50
N PRO A 134 19.93 -13.98 39.89
CA PRO A 134 19.51 -14.90 40.93
C PRO A 134 19.96 -16.32 40.54
N SER A 135 20.86 -16.91 41.33
CA SER A 135 21.32 -18.28 41.09
C SER A 135 20.16 -19.23 41.38
N GLY A 136 19.76 -20.04 40.39
CA GLY A 136 18.58 -20.92 40.45
C GLY A 136 18.54 -21.98 41.55
N ASN A 137 19.56 -22.06 42.41
CA ASN A 137 19.63 -23.01 43.53
C ASN A 137 19.12 -22.42 44.87
N ALA A 138 18.75 -21.14 44.93
CA ALA A 138 18.21 -20.49 46.14
C ALA A 138 16.68 -20.32 46.13
N ALA A 139 15.97 -20.92 45.17
CA ALA A 139 14.50 -20.79 45.03
C ALA A 139 13.68 -21.47 46.15
N GLN A 140 14.27 -21.78 47.30
CA GLN A 140 13.58 -22.34 48.48
C GLN A 140 13.61 -21.46 49.73
N SER A 141 14.14 -20.23 49.68
CA SER A 141 13.98 -19.27 50.78
C SER A 141 13.24 -18.02 50.29
N GLY A 142 11.90 -18.06 50.32
CA GLY A 142 11.03 -16.91 50.05
C GLY A 142 11.15 -15.81 51.11
N GLY A 143 12.32 -15.17 51.18
CA GLY A 143 12.66 -14.10 52.10
C GLY A 143 12.57 -12.70 51.47
N VAL A 144 12.33 -11.71 52.31
CA VAL A 144 12.25 -10.26 52.00
C VAL A 144 13.49 -9.73 51.23
N GLU A 145 14.64 -10.43 51.31
CA GLU A 145 15.86 -10.07 50.60
C GLU A 145 15.77 -10.30 49.07
N ASP A 146 15.11 -11.36 48.61
CA ASP A 146 14.92 -11.64 47.18
C ASP A 146 14.03 -10.58 46.50
N GLU A 147 13.07 -10.02 47.23
CA GLU A 147 12.19 -8.95 46.74
C GLU A 147 12.96 -7.63 46.53
N GLY A 148 13.95 -7.36 47.38
CA GLY A 148 14.85 -6.20 47.24
C GLY A 148 15.78 -6.29 46.02
N PHE A 149 16.32 -7.49 45.73
CA PHE A 149 17.13 -7.72 44.53
C PHE A 149 16.29 -7.58 43.25
N LEU A 150 15.12 -8.23 43.19
CA LEU A 150 14.20 -8.13 42.05
C LEU A 150 13.69 -6.70 41.83
N SER A 151 13.42 -5.95 42.90
CA SER A 151 13.04 -4.52 42.82
C SER A 151 14.09 -3.68 42.10
N THR A 152 15.38 -3.97 42.32
CA THR A 152 16.47 -3.29 41.61
C THR A 152 16.48 -3.63 40.12
N PHE A 153 16.29 -4.91 39.76
CA PHE A 153 16.13 -5.33 38.36
C PHE A 153 14.97 -4.59 37.69
N TYR A 154 13.77 -4.62 38.28
CA TYR A 154 12.59 -3.96 37.71
C TYR A 154 12.76 -2.45 37.54
N ARG A 155 13.46 -1.79 38.47
CA ARG A 155 13.77 -0.35 38.35
C ARG A 155 14.69 -0.06 37.18
N ILE A 156 15.79 -0.82 37.03
CA ILE A 156 16.74 -0.61 35.93
C ILE A 156 16.09 -0.96 34.60
N GLU A 157 15.35 -2.06 34.50
CA GLU A 157 14.61 -2.42 33.29
C GLU A 157 13.57 -1.37 32.91
N ARG A 158 12.84 -0.82 33.88
CA ARG A 158 11.88 0.27 33.65
C ARG A 158 12.59 1.51 33.11
N ASN A 159 13.73 1.90 33.71
CA ASN A 159 14.52 3.02 33.24
C ASN A 159 15.08 2.78 31.84
N LEU A 160 15.55 1.55 31.55
CA LEU A 160 16.04 1.17 30.23
C LEU A 160 14.91 1.21 29.18
N ARG A 161 13.73 0.65 29.49
CA ARG A 161 12.54 0.76 28.64
C ARG A 161 12.17 2.21 28.37
N HIS A 162 12.28 3.09 29.37
CA HIS A 162 12.02 4.52 29.21
C HIS A 162 13.09 5.22 28.36
N SER A 163 14.38 4.95 28.57
CA SER A 163 15.48 5.55 27.79
C SER A 163 15.60 5.02 26.37
N LEU A 164 15.04 3.84 26.07
CA LEU A 164 14.94 3.28 24.72
C LEU A 164 13.77 3.86 23.91
N LYS A 165 12.95 4.73 24.50
CA LYS A 165 11.94 5.49 23.78
C LYS A 165 12.57 6.71 23.12
N PRO A 166 12.36 6.94 21.81
CA PRO A 166 12.89 8.10 21.13
C PRO A 166 12.21 9.39 21.60
N VAL A 167 12.94 10.50 21.62
CA VAL A 167 12.43 11.80 22.08
C VAL A 167 11.29 12.32 21.19
N TYR A 168 11.34 12.02 19.88
CA TYR A 168 10.26 12.35 18.94
C TYR A 168 8.92 11.65 19.25
N GLU A 169 8.88 10.63 20.13
CA GLU A 169 7.62 10.07 20.66
C GLU A 169 6.76 11.17 21.30
N ILE A 170 7.38 12.12 22.01
CA ILE A 170 6.68 13.21 22.70
C ILE A 170 5.90 14.06 21.69
N LEU A 171 6.52 14.38 20.55
CA LEU A 171 5.85 15.13 19.48
C LEU A 171 4.65 14.35 18.93
N PHE A 172 4.83 13.05 18.69
CA PHE A 172 3.77 12.21 18.13
C PHE A 172 2.57 12.07 19.08
N GLU A 173 2.79 11.86 20.37
CA GLU A 173 1.71 11.77 21.37
C GLU A 173 0.97 13.12 21.52
N ARG A 174 1.70 14.23 21.50
CA ARG A 174 1.12 15.58 21.54
C ARG A 174 0.29 15.88 20.30
N LEU A 175 0.77 15.51 19.11
CA LEU A 175 0.01 15.65 17.87
C LEU A 175 -1.22 14.72 17.86
N ASN A 176 -1.11 13.49 18.36
CA ASN A 176 -2.26 12.57 18.40
C ASN A 176 -3.40 13.09 19.30
N THR A 177 -3.06 13.78 20.39
CA THR A 177 -4.05 14.40 21.30
C THR A 177 -4.59 15.74 20.79
N HIS A 178 -3.90 16.39 19.85
CA HIS A 178 -4.32 17.65 19.25
C HIS A 178 -5.39 17.44 18.15
N PRO A 179 -6.43 18.31 18.07
CA PRO A 179 -7.42 18.26 16.99
C PRO A 179 -6.77 18.26 15.60
N GLY A 180 -7.13 17.28 14.76
CA GLY A 180 -6.57 17.13 13.42
C GLY A 180 -5.11 16.64 13.35
N GLY A 181 -4.43 16.48 14.49
CA GLY A 181 -3.03 16.09 14.51
C GLY A 181 -2.79 14.64 14.08
N LEU A 182 -3.76 13.73 14.27
CA LEU A 182 -3.67 12.37 13.71
C LEU A 182 -3.63 12.38 12.18
N LYS A 183 -4.42 13.23 11.52
CA LYS A 183 -4.36 13.43 10.06
C LYS A 183 -3.00 14.00 9.65
N PHE A 184 -2.49 14.97 10.42
CA PHE A 184 -1.16 15.53 10.18
C PHE A 184 -0.05 14.49 10.27
N LEU A 185 -0.11 13.57 11.25
CA LEU A 185 0.84 12.46 11.38
C LEU A 185 0.81 11.50 10.19
N THR A 186 -0.36 11.28 9.57
CA THR A 186 -0.44 10.51 8.32
C THR A 186 0.24 11.24 7.16
N ILE A 187 0.15 12.58 7.09
CA ILE A 187 0.83 13.35 6.06
C ILE A 187 2.35 13.33 6.29
N LEU A 188 2.80 13.54 7.53
CA LEU A 188 4.21 13.42 7.91
C LEU A 188 4.80 12.07 7.48
N ARG A 189 4.06 10.98 7.72
CA ARG A 189 4.50 9.64 7.30
C ARG A 189 4.54 9.48 5.79
N ALA A 190 3.62 10.09 5.05
CA ALA A 190 3.67 10.10 3.58
C ALA A 190 4.93 10.80 3.07
N ASP A 191 5.28 11.96 3.63
CA ASP A 191 6.49 12.70 3.28
C ASP A 191 7.75 11.87 3.62
N ILE A 192 7.78 11.19 4.77
CA ILE A 192 8.86 10.24 5.13
C ILE A 192 9.01 9.11 4.09
N PHE A 193 7.89 8.54 3.63
CA PHE A 193 7.92 7.50 2.61
C PHE A 193 8.49 7.99 1.28
N SER A 194 8.08 9.18 0.83
CA SER A 194 8.60 9.78 -0.40
C SER A 194 10.12 9.97 -0.33
N ILE A 195 10.63 10.42 0.82
CA ILE A 195 12.08 10.60 1.01
C ILE A 195 12.81 9.24 1.02
N LEU A 196 12.25 8.22 1.67
CA LEU A 196 12.86 6.89 1.71
C LEU A 196 12.87 6.18 0.35
N ALA A 197 11.97 6.54 -0.56
CA ALA A 197 11.98 6.04 -1.92
C ALA A 197 13.14 6.62 -2.76
N GLU A 198 13.58 7.84 -2.46
CA GLU A 198 14.74 8.48 -3.09
C GLU A 198 16.06 8.05 -2.42
N GLU A 199 16.11 8.11 -1.09
CA GLU A 199 17.33 7.86 -0.30
C GLU A 199 17.08 6.91 0.88
N ASN A 200 17.80 5.79 0.92
CA ASN A 200 17.67 4.79 1.99
C ASN A 200 18.45 5.18 3.26
N ILE A 201 17.89 6.11 4.05
CA ILE A 201 18.52 6.64 5.27
C ILE A 201 18.08 5.86 6.53
N ALA A 202 19.05 5.34 7.29
CA ALA A 202 18.78 4.48 8.45
C ALA A 202 18.01 5.17 9.60
N SER A 203 18.34 6.42 9.92
CA SER A 203 17.63 7.19 10.97
C SER A 203 16.17 7.43 10.59
N LEU A 204 15.91 7.69 9.31
CA LEU A 204 14.56 7.94 8.82
C LEU A 204 13.72 6.66 8.78
N ARG A 205 14.34 5.50 8.47
CA ARG A 205 13.68 4.19 8.61
C ARG A 205 13.28 3.88 10.05
N ALA A 206 14.09 4.27 11.03
CA ALA A 206 13.76 4.11 12.45
C ALA A 206 12.55 4.98 12.82
N LEU A 207 12.55 6.24 12.37
CA LEU A 207 11.42 7.17 12.54
C LEU A 207 10.11 6.63 11.93
N ASP A 208 10.14 6.17 10.67
CA ASP A 208 8.97 5.54 10.01
C ASP A 208 8.50 4.30 10.78
N SER A 209 9.42 3.40 11.13
CA SER A 209 9.06 2.16 11.82
C SER A 209 8.34 2.44 13.13
N TYR A 210 8.82 3.43 13.89
CA TYR A 210 8.22 3.87 15.14
C TYR A 210 6.85 4.56 14.94
N LEU A 211 6.76 5.50 13.99
CA LEU A 211 5.50 6.18 13.68
C LEU A 211 4.44 5.21 13.16
N LYS A 212 4.84 4.23 12.35
CA LYS A 212 3.99 3.15 11.88
C LYS A 212 3.40 2.34 13.04
N GLU A 213 4.21 1.99 14.04
CA GLU A 213 3.75 1.25 15.23
C GLU A 213 2.71 2.05 16.02
N LYS A 214 2.96 3.34 16.23
CA LYS A 214 2.03 4.26 16.91
C LYS A 214 0.72 4.41 16.14
N LEU A 215 0.76 4.70 14.84
CA LEU A 215 -0.43 4.79 14.00
C LEU A 215 -1.20 3.46 13.94
N SER A 216 -0.51 2.31 13.95
CA SER A 216 -1.17 0.99 14.02
C SER A 216 -1.93 0.78 15.33
N THR A 217 -1.45 1.37 16.42
CA THR A 217 -2.10 1.32 17.73
C THR A 217 -3.29 2.27 17.79
N TRP A 218 -3.13 3.51 17.33
CA TRP A 218 -4.17 4.53 17.38
C TRP A 218 -5.32 4.27 16.40
N LEU A 219 -5.02 3.75 15.21
CA LEU A 219 -6.01 3.40 14.18
C LEU A 219 -6.46 1.93 14.29
N SER A 220 -6.59 1.44 15.52
CA SER A 220 -7.03 0.06 15.76
C SER A 220 -8.44 -0.16 15.17
N PRO A 221 -8.77 -1.39 14.73
CA PRO A 221 -10.06 -1.67 14.08
C PRO A 221 -11.29 -1.37 14.94
N ALA A 222 -11.13 -1.38 16.27
CA ALA A 222 -12.18 -1.05 17.23
C ALA A 222 -12.52 0.45 17.26
N ALA A 223 -11.59 1.31 16.85
CA ALA A 223 -11.81 2.75 16.74
C ALA A 223 -12.40 3.17 15.39
N LEU A 224 -12.52 2.24 14.44
CA LEU A 224 -13.02 2.52 13.10
C LEU A 224 -14.53 2.28 13.00
N GLU A 225 -15.24 3.28 12.49
CA GLU A 225 -16.66 3.21 12.16
C GLU A 225 -16.83 2.77 10.71
N LEU A 226 -17.75 1.83 10.48
CA LEU A 226 -18.11 1.36 9.14
C LEU A 226 -19.37 2.11 8.69
N HIS A 227 -19.26 2.88 7.61
CA HIS A 227 -20.36 3.62 7.01
C HIS A 227 -20.64 3.10 5.60
N GLN A 228 -21.92 2.96 5.23
CA GLN A 228 -22.30 2.65 3.85
C GLN A 228 -22.40 3.95 3.07
N ILE A 229 -21.52 4.12 2.08
CA ILE A 229 -21.49 5.29 1.20
C ILE A 229 -22.52 5.09 0.09
N THR A 230 -23.38 6.08 -0.05
CA THR A 230 -24.50 6.12 -0.99
C THR A 230 -24.45 7.39 -1.84
N TRP A 231 -25.34 7.48 -2.83
CA TRP A 231 -25.45 8.68 -3.65
C TRP A 231 -25.91 9.92 -2.87
N ASP A 232 -26.56 9.73 -1.72
CA ASP A 232 -27.12 10.81 -0.90
C ASP A 232 -26.10 11.39 0.09
N ASP A 233 -24.90 10.80 0.19
CA ASP A 233 -23.81 11.32 1.00
C ASP A 233 -23.25 12.65 0.49
N PRO A 234 -22.61 13.46 1.35
CA PRO A 234 -22.10 14.78 0.97
C PRO A 234 -21.16 14.73 -0.25
N ALA A 235 -21.33 15.67 -1.18
CA ALA A 235 -20.51 15.75 -2.39
C ALA A 235 -19.01 15.85 -2.11
N SER A 236 -18.62 16.45 -0.98
CA SER A 236 -17.23 16.53 -0.51
C SER A 236 -16.62 15.17 -0.16
N LEU A 237 -17.43 14.21 0.32
CA LEU A 237 -17.01 12.83 0.52
C LEU A 237 -16.89 12.11 -0.83
N LEU A 238 -17.90 12.28 -1.69
CA LEU A 238 -17.92 11.66 -3.02
C LEU A 238 -16.75 12.08 -3.91
N GLU A 239 -16.37 13.36 -3.85
CA GLU A 239 -15.18 13.88 -4.53
C GLU A 239 -13.89 13.16 -4.08
N LYS A 240 -13.76 12.89 -2.77
CA LYS A 240 -12.62 12.13 -2.23
C LYS A 240 -12.61 10.69 -2.72
N ILE A 241 -13.76 10.02 -2.80
CA ILE A 241 -13.85 8.67 -3.34
C ILE A 241 -13.36 8.63 -4.79
N VAL A 242 -13.77 9.60 -5.61
CA VAL A 242 -13.29 9.73 -6.99
C VAL A 242 -11.77 9.96 -7.04
N ALA A 243 -11.25 10.84 -6.18
CA ALA A 243 -9.83 11.17 -6.15
C ALA A 243 -8.94 10.03 -5.64
N TYR A 244 -9.45 9.19 -4.75
CA TYR A 244 -8.68 8.14 -4.07
C TYR A 244 -8.87 6.74 -4.65
N GLU A 245 -9.67 6.58 -5.71
CA GLU A 245 -9.84 5.30 -6.37
C GLU A 245 -8.57 4.88 -7.11
N ALA A 246 -7.89 3.87 -6.55
CA ALA A 246 -6.56 3.44 -6.97
C ALA A 246 -6.57 2.19 -7.87
N VAL A 247 -7.67 1.43 -7.90
CA VAL A 247 -7.75 0.15 -8.63
C VAL A 247 -8.36 0.37 -10.01
N HIS A 248 -9.52 1.02 -10.08
CA HIS A 248 -10.28 1.23 -11.30
C HIS A 248 -10.78 2.68 -11.41
N PRO A 249 -10.02 3.58 -12.07
CA PRO A 249 -10.30 5.01 -12.12
C PRO A 249 -11.75 5.35 -12.49
N ILE A 250 -12.38 6.21 -11.69
CA ILE A 250 -13.76 6.65 -11.93
C ILE A 250 -13.76 7.72 -13.02
N SER A 251 -14.39 7.42 -14.15
CA SER A 251 -14.25 8.24 -15.36
C SER A 251 -15.08 9.52 -15.34
N ASN A 252 -16.24 9.49 -14.67
CA ASN A 252 -17.17 10.62 -14.61
C ASN A 252 -18.25 10.41 -13.52
N LEU A 253 -19.11 11.42 -13.33
CA LEU A 253 -20.18 11.39 -12.33
C LEU A 253 -21.21 10.28 -12.56
N ILE A 254 -21.47 9.90 -13.81
CA ILE A 254 -22.43 8.83 -14.15
C ILE A 254 -21.85 7.47 -13.75
N ASP A 255 -20.54 7.27 -13.95
CA ASP A 255 -19.81 6.10 -13.45
C ASP A 255 -19.90 6.03 -11.92
N LEU A 256 -19.61 7.12 -11.21
CA LEU A 256 -19.75 7.17 -9.75
C LEU A 256 -21.18 6.81 -9.30
N LYS A 257 -22.19 7.41 -9.94
CA LYS A 257 -23.60 7.14 -9.61
C LYS A 257 -23.98 5.68 -9.81
N ARG A 258 -23.42 5.02 -10.83
CA ARG A 258 -23.62 3.60 -11.07
C ARG A 258 -22.96 2.76 -9.96
N ARG A 259 -21.73 3.08 -9.57
CA ARG A 259 -21.00 2.36 -8.50
C ARG A 259 -21.62 2.52 -7.11
N LEU A 260 -22.40 3.58 -6.90
CA LEU A 260 -23.18 3.81 -5.67
C LEU A 260 -24.66 3.45 -5.83
N GLY A 261 -25.04 2.89 -6.98
CA GLY A 261 -26.43 2.63 -7.36
C GLY A 261 -26.92 1.23 -6.99
N VAL A 262 -28.03 0.84 -7.60
CA VAL A 262 -28.66 -0.49 -7.42
C VAL A 262 -27.70 -1.60 -7.87
N GLY A 263 -27.68 -2.71 -7.14
CA GLY A 263 -26.77 -3.84 -7.42
C GLY A 263 -25.31 -3.56 -7.03
N ARG A 264 -25.03 -2.42 -6.41
CA ARG A 264 -23.70 -2.03 -5.93
C ARG A 264 -23.78 -1.57 -4.47
N ARG A 265 -22.69 -1.75 -3.74
CA ARG A 265 -22.51 -1.25 -2.38
C ARG A 265 -21.11 -0.65 -2.26
N CYS A 266 -21.01 0.48 -1.58
CA CYS A 266 -19.73 1.07 -1.22
C CYS A 266 -19.68 1.25 0.30
N PHE A 267 -18.60 0.84 0.91
CA PHE A 267 -18.40 0.93 2.36
C PHE A 267 -17.13 1.71 2.64
N GLY A 268 -17.18 2.64 3.59
CA GLY A 268 -16.02 3.41 4.05
C GLY A 268 -15.74 3.16 5.54
N TYR A 269 -14.46 3.06 5.89
CA TYR A 269 -14.00 3.07 7.27
C TYR A 269 -13.56 4.47 7.68
N PHE A 270 -14.17 4.99 8.73
CA PHE A 270 -13.93 6.34 9.25
C PHE A 270 -13.36 6.28 10.66
N HIS A 271 -12.58 7.29 11.01
CA HIS A 271 -12.07 7.48 12.37
C HIS A 271 -12.53 8.84 12.88
N SER A 272 -13.01 8.91 14.13
CA SER A 272 -13.56 10.15 14.71
C SER A 272 -12.57 11.32 14.69
N ALA A 273 -11.28 11.05 14.89
CA ALA A 273 -10.20 12.06 14.83
C ALA A 273 -9.80 12.48 13.41
N ILE A 274 -10.31 11.81 12.36
CA ILE A 274 -10.11 12.18 10.95
C ILE A 274 -11.48 12.26 10.27
N PRO A 275 -12.31 13.27 10.62
CA PRO A 275 -13.69 13.34 10.18
C PRO A 275 -13.80 13.56 8.67
N SER A 276 -14.87 13.02 8.07
CA SER A 276 -15.17 13.16 6.63
C SER A 276 -14.07 12.64 5.69
N GLU A 277 -13.15 11.82 6.19
CA GLU A 277 -12.07 11.19 5.43
C GLU A 277 -12.24 9.67 5.51
N PRO A 278 -12.63 8.99 4.43
CA PRO A 278 -12.65 7.54 4.43
C PRO A 278 -11.20 7.07 4.46
N LEU A 279 -10.76 6.31 5.46
CA LEU A 279 -9.38 5.80 5.52
C LEU A 279 -9.17 4.64 4.55
N ILE A 280 -10.20 3.80 4.45
CA ILE A 280 -10.34 2.72 3.47
C ILE A 280 -11.75 2.82 2.94
N PHE A 281 -11.93 2.62 1.64
CA PHE A 281 -13.24 2.31 1.09
C PHE A 281 -13.20 1.04 0.24
N ILE A 282 -14.35 0.38 0.17
CA ILE A 282 -14.53 -0.95 -0.38
C ILE A 282 -15.73 -0.89 -1.30
N GLU A 283 -15.55 -1.25 -2.56
CA GLU A 283 -16.62 -1.35 -3.55
C GLU A 283 -17.01 -2.81 -3.80
N VAL A 284 -18.31 -3.08 -3.76
CA VAL A 284 -18.90 -4.41 -3.87
C VAL A 284 -19.95 -4.43 -4.98
N ALA A 285 -19.86 -5.42 -5.85
CA ALA A 285 -20.86 -5.72 -6.85
C ALA A 285 -21.67 -6.95 -6.46
N LEU A 286 -22.99 -6.85 -6.58
CA LEU A 286 -23.93 -7.94 -6.33
C LEU A 286 -24.18 -8.68 -7.64
N LEU A 287 -23.80 -9.95 -7.69
CA LEU A 287 -23.78 -10.76 -8.90
C LEU A 287 -24.38 -12.15 -8.64
N LYS A 288 -24.74 -12.85 -9.72
CA LYS A 288 -25.20 -14.25 -9.66
C LYS A 288 -24.06 -15.26 -9.62
N ASN A 289 -22.89 -14.90 -10.15
CA ASN A 289 -21.72 -15.76 -10.22
C ASN A 289 -20.45 -14.93 -9.92
N ILE A 290 -19.35 -15.60 -9.57
CA ILE A 290 -18.05 -14.95 -9.40
C ILE A 290 -17.53 -14.49 -10.76
N ALA A 291 -17.42 -13.18 -10.96
CA ALA A 291 -16.91 -12.59 -12.20
C ALA A 291 -15.47 -13.02 -12.49
N GLN A 292 -15.17 -13.14 -13.79
CA GLN A 292 -13.82 -13.47 -14.28
C GLN A 292 -13.07 -12.24 -14.78
N THR A 293 -13.80 -11.24 -15.27
CA THR A 293 -13.23 -10.03 -15.87
C THR A 293 -13.77 -8.79 -15.18
N ILE A 294 -13.00 -7.70 -15.16
CA ILE A 294 -13.47 -6.44 -14.56
C ILE A 294 -14.57 -5.79 -15.41
N GLN A 295 -14.57 -6.08 -16.71
CA GLN A 295 -15.57 -5.60 -17.66
C GLN A 295 -16.97 -6.14 -17.33
N GLU A 296 -17.07 -7.40 -16.89
CA GLU A 296 -18.32 -7.98 -16.36
C GLU A 296 -18.86 -7.22 -15.15
N VAL A 297 -18.02 -6.51 -14.41
CA VAL A 297 -18.41 -5.78 -13.20
C VAL A 297 -18.73 -4.31 -13.52
N LEU A 298 -17.86 -3.63 -14.26
CA LEU A 298 -18.00 -2.20 -14.54
C LEU A 298 -19.07 -1.87 -15.58
N TRP A 299 -19.38 -2.80 -16.49
CA TRP A 299 -20.30 -2.56 -17.62
C TRP A 299 -21.63 -3.35 -17.53
N ASP A 300 -21.88 -3.98 -16.39
CA ASP A 300 -23.15 -4.62 -16.03
C ASP A 300 -24.28 -3.57 -15.94
N ASN A 301 -25.05 -3.43 -17.03
CA ASN A 301 -26.14 -2.46 -17.14
C ASN A 301 -27.26 -2.98 -18.08
N PRO A 302 -28.51 -3.14 -17.60
CA PRO A 302 -28.92 -2.97 -16.21
C PRO A 302 -28.34 -4.05 -15.30
N PRO A 303 -28.02 -3.74 -14.03
CA PRO A 303 -27.59 -4.75 -13.07
C PRO A 303 -28.71 -5.75 -12.84
N ILE A 304 -28.35 -6.97 -12.42
CA ILE A 304 -29.33 -7.97 -12.02
C ILE A 304 -30.20 -7.46 -10.85
N PRO A 305 -31.44 -7.93 -10.73
CA PRO A 305 -32.24 -7.72 -9.53
C PRO A 305 -31.50 -8.21 -8.27
N GLU A 306 -31.48 -7.42 -7.20
CA GLU A 306 -30.70 -7.73 -5.99
C GLU A 306 -31.15 -9.01 -5.29
N ASN A 307 -32.43 -9.40 -5.44
CA ASN A 307 -32.98 -10.65 -4.92
C ASN A 307 -32.48 -11.91 -5.67
N GLU A 308 -31.90 -11.75 -6.86
CA GLU A 308 -31.29 -12.86 -7.60
C GLU A 308 -29.78 -12.97 -7.33
N ALA A 309 -29.21 -12.02 -6.58
CA ALA A 309 -27.78 -12.00 -6.28
C ALA A 309 -27.42 -13.07 -5.24
N THR A 310 -26.44 -13.90 -5.57
CA THR A 310 -25.92 -14.97 -4.70
C THR A 310 -24.45 -14.72 -4.31
N CYS A 311 -23.80 -13.77 -4.98
CA CYS A 311 -22.38 -13.45 -4.84
C CYS A 311 -22.20 -11.95 -4.56
N ALA A 312 -21.45 -11.65 -3.49
CA ALA A 312 -20.90 -10.32 -3.25
C ALA A 312 -19.43 -10.29 -3.69
N LEU A 313 -19.18 -9.56 -4.79
CA LEU A 313 -17.85 -9.44 -5.38
C LEU A 313 -17.18 -8.12 -4.96
N PHE A 314 -16.12 -8.21 -4.16
CA PHE A 314 -15.26 -7.09 -3.79
C PHE A 314 -14.29 -6.79 -4.94
N TYR A 315 -14.58 -5.76 -5.73
CA TYR A 315 -13.78 -5.44 -6.94
C TYR A 315 -12.83 -4.26 -6.76
N SER A 316 -13.02 -3.43 -5.74
CA SER A 316 -12.07 -2.37 -5.36
C SER A 316 -11.95 -2.26 -3.85
N ILE A 317 -10.72 -2.15 -3.36
CA ILE A 317 -10.39 -1.86 -1.96
C ILE A 317 -9.25 -0.84 -1.98
N SER A 318 -9.57 0.40 -1.66
CA SER A 318 -8.65 1.54 -1.80
C SER A 318 -8.33 2.13 -0.42
N SER A 319 -7.04 2.28 -0.14
CA SER A 319 -6.53 3.05 1.01
C SER A 319 -6.29 4.48 0.57
N THR A 320 -6.92 5.45 1.23
CA THR A 320 -6.94 6.84 0.74
C THR A 320 -5.70 7.64 1.13
N GLN A 321 -5.08 7.28 2.25
CA GLN A 321 -3.94 8.00 2.79
C GLN A 321 -2.65 7.24 2.51
N PRO A 322 -1.71 7.79 1.70
CA PRO A 322 -0.42 7.16 1.42
C PRO A 322 0.38 6.89 2.70
N GLY A 323 0.28 7.79 3.69
CA GLY A 323 0.91 7.62 4.99
C GLY A 323 0.35 6.49 5.85
N LEU A 324 -0.75 5.85 5.43
CA LEU A 324 -1.25 4.63 6.06
C LEU A 324 -0.76 3.35 5.37
N ALA A 325 0.08 3.47 4.33
CA ALA A 325 0.65 2.33 3.65
C ALA A 325 1.34 1.35 4.63
N GLY A 326 0.99 0.08 4.50
CA GLY A 326 1.52 -1.00 5.32
C GLY A 326 1.04 -1.02 6.78
N ILE A 327 0.13 -0.14 7.19
CA ILE A 327 -0.60 -0.28 8.45
C ILE A 327 -1.74 -1.26 8.22
N ASN A 328 -1.77 -2.32 9.01
CA ASN A 328 -2.88 -3.24 8.99
C ASN A 328 -4.04 -2.61 9.79
N LEU A 329 -4.92 -1.88 9.09
CA LEU A 329 -6.13 -1.29 9.67
C LEU A 329 -7.18 -2.34 10.10
N GLY A 330 -6.85 -3.63 10.00
CA GLY A 330 -7.54 -4.72 10.64
C GLY A 330 -7.63 -5.98 9.79
N LYS A 331 -7.35 -7.13 10.41
CA LYS A 331 -7.61 -8.48 9.86
C LYS A 331 -9.09 -8.79 9.65
N PHE A 332 -9.98 -7.86 9.99
CA PHE A 332 -11.43 -8.04 10.04
C PHE A 332 -12.21 -6.99 9.25
N LEU A 333 -11.53 -6.14 8.47
CA LEU A 333 -12.19 -5.11 7.68
C LEU A 333 -13.17 -5.73 6.69
N ILE A 334 -12.73 -6.78 5.98
CA ILE A 334 -13.59 -7.52 5.06
C ILE A 334 -14.64 -8.32 5.83
N LYS A 335 -14.28 -8.93 6.97
CA LYS A 335 -15.22 -9.69 7.80
C LYS A 335 -16.42 -8.85 8.24
N ARG A 336 -16.22 -7.61 8.72
CA ARG A 336 -17.31 -6.71 9.11
C ARG A 336 -18.24 -6.38 7.94
N VAL A 337 -17.69 -6.15 6.74
CA VAL A 337 -18.49 -5.92 5.53
C VAL A 337 -19.25 -7.18 5.14
N ILE A 338 -18.61 -8.36 5.16
CA ILE A 338 -19.28 -9.65 4.92
C ILE A 338 -20.45 -9.85 5.88
N THR A 339 -20.25 -9.62 7.18
CA THR A 339 -21.32 -9.76 8.19
C THR A 339 -22.48 -8.80 7.92
N LEU A 340 -22.19 -7.54 7.57
CA LEU A 340 -23.22 -6.56 7.24
C LEU A 340 -23.99 -6.94 5.97
N VAL A 341 -23.27 -7.30 4.90
CA VAL A 341 -23.88 -7.75 3.64
C VAL A 341 -24.72 -9.00 3.85
N LYS A 342 -24.25 -9.98 4.64
CA LYS A 342 -24.99 -11.21 4.93
C LYS A 342 -26.24 -10.96 5.77
N ARG A 343 -26.18 -9.99 6.68
CA ARG A 343 -27.33 -9.56 7.49
C ARG A 343 -28.39 -8.89 6.62
N ASP A 344 -27.97 -8.00 5.72
CA ASP A 344 -28.88 -7.21 4.89
C ASP A 344 -29.40 -8.01 3.68
N MET A 345 -28.62 -8.99 3.20
CA MET A 345 -28.94 -9.84 2.05
C MET A 345 -28.61 -11.32 2.35
N PRO A 346 -29.54 -12.06 2.99
CA PRO A 346 -29.31 -13.45 3.43
C PRO A 346 -29.04 -14.44 2.29
N ASP A 347 -29.56 -14.17 1.08
CA ASP A 347 -29.43 -15.05 -0.10
C ASP A 347 -28.00 -15.09 -0.66
N ILE A 348 -27.14 -14.12 -0.28
CA ILE A 348 -25.74 -14.10 -0.68
C ILE A 348 -24.97 -15.17 0.09
N SER A 349 -24.52 -16.20 -0.62
CA SER A 349 -23.73 -17.31 -0.06
C SER A 349 -22.24 -17.21 -0.40
N VAL A 350 -21.90 -16.49 -1.47
CA VAL A 350 -20.52 -16.40 -1.96
C VAL A 350 -19.96 -15.01 -1.73
N PHE A 351 -18.80 -14.93 -1.09
CA PHE A 351 -18.04 -13.70 -0.92
C PHE A 351 -16.70 -13.88 -1.63
N ALA A 352 -16.46 -13.11 -2.69
CA ALA A 352 -15.28 -13.26 -3.51
C ALA A 352 -14.71 -11.90 -3.88
N THR A 353 -13.44 -11.82 -4.22
CA THR A 353 -12.84 -10.61 -4.77
C THR A 353 -12.55 -10.80 -6.26
N LEU A 354 -12.32 -9.70 -6.96
CA LEU A 354 -11.60 -9.72 -8.23
C LEU A 354 -10.43 -8.74 -8.08
N SER A 355 -9.27 -9.27 -7.71
CA SER A 355 -8.14 -8.47 -7.23
C SER A 355 -7.01 -8.41 -8.28
N PRO A 356 -6.32 -7.25 -8.40
CA PRO A 356 -5.10 -7.15 -9.19
C PRO A 356 -3.94 -7.90 -8.53
N ILE A 357 -2.86 -8.12 -9.28
CA ILE A 357 -1.64 -8.81 -8.82
C ILE A 357 -0.44 -7.87 -8.99
N PRO A 358 -0.36 -6.77 -8.21
CA PRO A 358 0.66 -5.76 -8.40
C PRO A 358 2.05 -6.30 -8.09
N GLY A 359 2.93 -6.27 -9.10
CA GLY A 359 4.34 -6.70 -8.97
C GLY A 359 4.64 -8.05 -9.60
N PHE A 360 3.64 -8.78 -10.11
CA PHE A 360 3.86 -10.03 -10.85
C PHE A 360 4.78 -9.81 -12.06
N MET A 361 4.48 -8.79 -12.88
CA MET A 361 5.31 -8.48 -14.06
C MET A 361 6.73 -8.06 -13.67
N GLN A 362 6.88 -7.23 -12.64
CA GLN A 362 8.19 -6.82 -12.16
C GLN A 362 9.01 -8.03 -11.68
N TRP A 363 8.40 -8.94 -10.94
CA TRP A 363 9.02 -10.19 -10.49
C TRP A 363 9.42 -11.06 -11.69
N LEU A 364 8.51 -11.25 -12.64
CA LEU A 364 8.72 -12.10 -13.81
C LEU A 364 9.85 -11.58 -14.69
N LEU A 365 9.82 -10.30 -15.07
CA LEU A 365 10.85 -9.68 -15.89
C LEU A 365 12.21 -9.71 -15.19
N SER A 366 12.26 -9.49 -13.87
CA SER A 366 13.50 -9.58 -13.09
C SER A 366 14.04 -11.01 -13.09
N LYS A 367 13.15 -12.00 -12.94
CA LYS A 367 13.53 -13.42 -12.92
C LYS A 367 14.03 -13.87 -14.28
N LEU A 368 13.31 -13.58 -15.37
CA LEU A 368 13.74 -13.84 -16.75
C LEU A 368 15.10 -13.19 -17.05
N ALA A 369 15.27 -11.90 -16.74
CA ALA A 369 16.54 -11.21 -16.98
C ALA A 369 17.72 -11.79 -16.17
N SER A 370 17.47 -12.25 -14.94
CA SER A 370 18.52 -12.88 -14.12
C SER A 370 18.91 -14.25 -14.65
N GLN A 371 17.95 -15.06 -15.09
CA GLN A 371 18.17 -16.43 -15.55
C GLN A 371 18.76 -16.46 -16.96
N SER A 372 18.34 -15.56 -17.87
CA SER A 372 18.96 -15.43 -19.20
C SER A 372 20.44 -15.04 -19.11
N LYS A 373 20.83 -14.15 -18.18
CA LYS A 373 22.25 -13.81 -17.96
C LYS A 373 23.07 -14.99 -17.43
N LEU A 374 22.48 -15.83 -16.59
CA LEU A 374 23.16 -17.04 -16.09
C LEU A 374 23.35 -18.06 -17.21
N ALA A 375 22.35 -18.24 -18.09
CA ALA A 375 22.45 -19.11 -19.27
C ALA A 375 23.57 -18.69 -20.24
N GLU A 376 23.74 -17.39 -20.52
CA GLU A 376 24.82 -16.90 -21.41
C GLU A 376 26.23 -17.17 -20.85
N VAL A 377 26.39 -17.18 -19.52
CA VAL A 377 27.66 -17.48 -18.85
C VAL A 377 27.97 -18.99 -18.90
N GLU A 378 26.93 -19.84 -18.87
CA GLU A 378 27.06 -21.29 -19.03
C GLU A 378 27.48 -21.70 -20.46
N ASP A 379 26.92 -21.06 -21.49
CA ASP A 379 27.28 -21.30 -22.90
C ASP A 379 28.78 -21.02 -23.20
N ILE A 380 29.41 -20.17 -22.40
CA ILE A 380 30.84 -19.84 -22.51
C ILE A 380 31.73 -20.83 -21.73
N SER A 381 31.18 -21.58 -20.76
CA SER A 381 32.00 -22.22 -19.72
C SER A 381 31.95 -23.74 -19.57
N CYS A 382 31.06 -24.53 -20.21
CA CYS A 382 31.12 -25.99 -20.03
C CYS A 382 30.61 -26.90 -21.18
N SER A 383 31.45 -27.90 -21.50
CA SER A 383 31.15 -29.13 -22.22
C SER A 383 30.29 -30.09 -21.38
N SER A 384 29.02 -30.24 -21.77
CA SER A 384 28.08 -31.39 -21.64
C SER A 384 28.04 -32.36 -20.44
N ALA A 385 28.81 -32.25 -19.35
CA ALA A 385 28.85 -33.31 -18.32
C ALA A 385 28.34 -32.95 -16.92
N ASP A 386 28.28 -31.68 -16.51
CA ASP A 386 27.86 -31.29 -15.15
C ASP A 386 26.66 -30.32 -15.16
N ARG A 387 25.48 -30.80 -15.58
CA ARG A 387 24.23 -30.01 -15.57
C ARG A 387 23.52 -29.96 -14.20
N SER A 388 24.09 -30.62 -13.17
CA SER A 388 23.50 -30.71 -11.82
C SER A 388 24.15 -29.76 -10.79
N GLY A 389 25.00 -28.82 -11.24
CA GLY A 389 25.98 -28.14 -10.39
C GLY A 389 25.72 -26.66 -10.04
N LEU A 390 24.56 -26.07 -10.33
CA LEU A 390 24.30 -24.65 -10.00
C LEU A 390 23.00 -24.48 -9.24
N THR A 391 23.11 -24.23 -7.93
CA THR A 391 22.01 -24.01 -6.98
C THR A 391 21.12 -22.79 -7.28
N PHE A 392 21.44 -22.00 -8.32
CA PHE A 392 20.79 -20.72 -8.63
C PHE A 392 20.22 -20.61 -10.05
N TYR A 393 20.56 -21.52 -10.97
CA TYR A 393 19.97 -21.54 -12.31
C TYR A 393 18.64 -22.29 -12.29
N GLU A 394 17.64 -21.69 -12.92
CA GLU A 394 16.30 -22.25 -13.05
C GLU A 394 15.76 -21.95 -14.44
N ASN A 395 15.46 -22.98 -15.23
CA ASN A 395 14.69 -22.78 -16.45
C ASN A 395 13.25 -22.43 -16.07
N VAL A 396 12.85 -21.19 -16.33
CA VAL A 396 11.54 -20.66 -15.92
C VAL A 396 10.42 -21.25 -16.78
N LEU A 397 10.71 -21.64 -18.02
CA LEU A 397 9.76 -22.22 -18.98
C LEU A 397 9.88 -23.74 -19.04
N GLU A 398 8.73 -24.41 -19.17
CA GLU A 398 8.72 -25.84 -19.50
C GLU A 398 9.09 -26.05 -20.99
N PRO A 399 9.66 -27.21 -21.36
CA PRO A 399 10.10 -27.46 -22.75
C PRO A 399 8.99 -27.30 -23.80
N GLU A 400 7.75 -27.69 -23.47
CA GLU A 400 6.58 -27.53 -24.35
C GLU A 400 6.17 -26.07 -24.50
N GLU A 401 6.25 -25.29 -23.41
CA GLU A 401 5.94 -23.86 -23.41
C GLU A 401 6.97 -23.08 -24.22
N GLU A 402 8.25 -23.40 -24.05
CA GLU A 402 9.35 -22.82 -24.82
C GLU A 402 9.18 -23.09 -26.32
N ARG A 403 8.91 -24.35 -26.71
CA ARG A 403 8.64 -24.70 -28.11
C ARG A 403 7.46 -23.92 -28.69
N ALA A 404 6.34 -23.86 -27.96
CA ALA A 404 5.15 -23.14 -28.39
C ALA A 404 5.39 -21.63 -28.53
N LEU A 405 6.22 -21.03 -27.68
CA LEU A 405 6.60 -19.62 -27.77
C LEU A 405 7.46 -19.36 -29.01
N MET A 406 8.48 -20.18 -29.25
CA MET A 406 9.41 -20.06 -30.38
C MET A 406 8.67 -20.18 -31.72
N ASP A 407 7.70 -21.10 -31.81
CA ASP A 407 6.89 -21.29 -33.02
C ASP A 407 5.92 -20.12 -33.29
N SER A 408 5.60 -19.35 -32.25
CA SER A 408 4.58 -18.29 -32.30
C SER A 408 5.15 -16.87 -32.37
N SER A 409 6.43 -16.66 -32.00
CA SER A 409 7.05 -15.34 -31.87
C SER A 409 7.32 -14.64 -33.21
N GLY A 410 7.57 -15.40 -34.29
CA GLY A 410 7.81 -14.85 -35.63
C GLY A 410 8.82 -13.69 -35.63
N ASP A 411 8.54 -12.63 -36.40
CA ASP A 411 9.39 -11.42 -36.49
C ASP A 411 9.21 -10.43 -35.32
N LEU A 412 8.24 -10.64 -34.41
CA LEU A 412 7.88 -9.69 -33.35
C LEU A 412 8.90 -9.65 -32.20
N ALA A 413 9.61 -10.75 -31.96
CA ALA A 413 10.68 -10.80 -30.98
C ALA A 413 11.72 -11.87 -31.37
N ALA A 414 12.92 -11.42 -31.72
CA ALA A 414 14.07 -12.29 -31.88
C ALA A 414 14.70 -12.60 -30.50
N GLY A 415 15.11 -13.86 -30.30
CA GLY A 415 15.82 -14.33 -29.11
C GLY A 415 16.45 -15.69 -29.38
N LYS A 416 17.51 -16.02 -28.65
CA LYS A 416 18.21 -17.31 -28.78
C LYS A 416 17.54 -18.41 -27.94
N SER A 417 16.77 -18.02 -26.92
CA SER A 417 16.05 -18.89 -25.98
C SER A 417 14.60 -18.43 -25.81
N GLY A 418 13.71 -19.35 -25.40
CA GLY A 418 12.31 -19.01 -25.12
C GLY A 418 12.15 -17.94 -24.03
N MET A 419 13.05 -17.95 -23.03
CA MET A 419 13.08 -16.95 -21.96
C MET A 419 13.42 -15.54 -22.47
N GLU A 420 14.38 -15.42 -23.40
CA GLU A 420 14.69 -14.14 -24.05
C GLU A 420 13.53 -13.63 -24.90
N ILE A 421 12.89 -14.52 -25.65
CA ILE A 421 11.71 -14.16 -26.46
C ILE A 421 10.59 -13.67 -25.55
N MET A 422 10.28 -14.39 -24.46
CA MET A 422 9.28 -13.97 -23.49
C MET A 422 9.62 -12.61 -22.88
N LEU A 423 10.88 -12.38 -22.51
CA LEU A 423 11.35 -11.11 -21.97
C LEU A 423 11.16 -9.97 -22.99
N ASN A 424 11.56 -10.19 -24.24
CA ASN A 424 11.46 -9.20 -25.32
C ASN A 424 10.01 -8.88 -25.70
N LEU A 425 9.09 -9.85 -25.61
CA LEU A 425 7.66 -9.64 -25.84
C LEU A 425 6.99 -8.87 -24.70
N LEU A 426 7.37 -9.15 -23.45
CA LEU A 426 6.68 -8.61 -22.27
C LEU A 426 7.24 -7.29 -21.75
N LYS A 427 8.49 -6.96 -22.07
CA LYS A 427 9.16 -5.72 -21.63
C LYS A 427 8.60 -4.43 -22.24
N PRO A 428 8.19 -4.37 -23.53
CA PRO A 428 7.65 -3.16 -24.13
C PRO A 428 6.31 -2.73 -23.50
N THR A 429 6.15 -1.43 -23.29
CA THR A 429 4.90 -0.83 -22.80
C THR A 429 3.81 -0.72 -23.86
N SER A 430 4.13 -0.95 -25.14
CA SER A 430 3.13 -0.97 -26.22
C SER A 430 2.22 -2.21 -26.16
N HIS A 431 2.65 -3.26 -25.46
CA HIS A 431 1.89 -4.50 -25.25
C HIS A 431 1.30 -5.10 -26.55
N GLU A 432 2.01 -4.95 -27.67
CA GLU A 432 1.54 -5.35 -29.02
C GLU A 432 1.22 -6.85 -29.13
N TRP A 433 1.85 -7.68 -28.30
CA TRP A 433 1.58 -9.12 -28.22
C TRP A 433 0.09 -9.43 -27.93
N THR A 434 -0.64 -8.50 -27.30
CA THR A 434 -2.08 -8.64 -27.01
C THR A 434 -2.96 -8.64 -28.26
N ASN A 435 -2.47 -8.14 -29.39
CA ASN A 435 -3.21 -8.11 -30.66
C ASN A 435 -3.13 -9.43 -31.44
N SER A 436 -2.19 -10.32 -31.08
CA SER A 436 -1.99 -11.59 -31.78
C SER A 436 -2.62 -12.75 -31.01
N ALA A 437 -3.66 -13.37 -31.59
CA ALA A 437 -4.29 -14.55 -31.02
C ALA A 437 -3.32 -15.73 -30.83
N LYS A 438 -2.33 -15.86 -31.72
CA LYS A 438 -1.27 -16.87 -31.63
C LYS A 438 -0.40 -16.65 -30.38
N LEU A 439 0.07 -15.42 -30.18
CA LEU A 439 0.89 -15.07 -29.02
C LEU A 439 0.12 -15.20 -27.71
N LEU A 440 -1.15 -14.76 -27.68
CA LEU A 440 -2.02 -14.95 -26.52
C LEU A 440 -2.15 -16.44 -26.15
N SER A 441 -2.30 -17.32 -27.14
CA SER A 441 -2.40 -18.77 -26.90
C SER A 441 -1.09 -19.37 -26.39
N ALA A 442 0.06 -18.91 -26.91
CA ALA A 442 1.38 -19.40 -26.50
C ALA A 442 1.80 -18.87 -25.11
N LEU A 443 1.49 -17.61 -24.79
CA LEU A 443 1.86 -16.97 -23.52
C LEU A 443 0.95 -17.36 -22.35
N LYS A 444 -0.30 -17.74 -22.62
CA LYS A 444 -1.28 -18.05 -21.57
C LYS A 444 -0.81 -19.18 -20.63
N PRO A 445 -0.39 -20.37 -21.09
CA PRO A 445 0.06 -21.45 -20.20
C PRO A 445 1.22 -21.04 -19.27
N PRO A 446 2.37 -20.52 -19.76
CA PRO A 446 3.47 -20.16 -18.88
C PRO A 446 3.12 -19.02 -17.93
N LEU A 447 2.39 -17.99 -18.40
CA LEU A 447 2.01 -16.87 -17.53
C LEU A 447 1.05 -17.28 -16.41
N MET A 448 0.08 -18.15 -16.70
CA MET A 448 -0.84 -18.65 -15.68
C MET A 448 -0.11 -19.53 -14.64
N ARG A 449 0.80 -20.40 -15.08
CA ARG A 449 1.63 -21.24 -14.22
C ARG A 449 2.55 -20.42 -13.31
N LEU A 450 3.27 -19.47 -13.91
CA LEU A 450 4.19 -18.59 -13.18
C LEU A 450 3.44 -17.65 -12.23
N CYS A 451 2.23 -17.21 -12.60
CA CYS A 451 1.36 -16.45 -11.71
C CYS A 451 0.92 -17.29 -10.50
N ALA A 452 0.53 -18.56 -10.70
CA ALA A 452 0.19 -19.46 -9.60
C ALA A 452 1.38 -19.68 -8.65
N ARG A 453 2.59 -19.87 -9.20
CA ARG A 453 3.83 -19.92 -8.42
C ARG A 453 4.07 -18.64 -7.63
N TYR A 454 3.94 -17.48 -8.28
CA TYR A 454 4.14 -16.18 -7.63
C TYR A 454 3.19 -15.97 -6.44
N LEU A 455 1.93 -16.39 -6.58
CA LEU A 455 0.93 -16.24 -5.52
C LEU A 455 1.10 -17.27 -4.39
N LEU A 456 1.45 -18.52 -4.70
CA LEU A 456 1.44 -19.63 -3.73
C LEU A 456 2.81 -19.91 -3.09
N GLN A 457 3.88 -19.86 -3.88
CA GLN A 457 5.21 -20.34 -3.50
C GLN A 457 6.20 -19.23 -3.19
N GLU A 458 6.15 -18.09 -3.90
CA GLU A 458 7.10 -16.98 -3.67
C GLU A 458 6.76 -16.24 -2.36
N LYS A 459 7.76 -16.10 -1.47
CA LYS A 459 7.56 -15.53 -0.13
C LYS A 459 8.52 -14.39 0.19
N LYS A 460 8.05 -13.45 1.00
CA LYS A 460 8.85 -12.42 1.68
C LYS A 460 8.64 -12.53 3.19
N ARG A 461 9.71 -12.85 3.93
CA ARG A 461 9.68 -13.05 5.39
C ARG A 461 8.60 -14.08 5.83
N GLY A 462 8.49 -15.20 5.08
CA GLY A 462 7.54 -16.27 5.35
C GLY A 462 6.08 -15.98 5.00
N LYS A 463 5.78 -14.84 4.36
CA LYS A 463 4.44 -14.44 3.87
C LYS A 463 4.44 -14.32 2.35
N ALA A 464 3.27 -14.32 1.71
CA ALA A 464 3.12 -14.13 0.27
C ALA A 464 3.91 -12.89 -0.20
N LEU A 465 4.61 -13.03 -1.33
CA LEU A 465 5.40 -11.95 -1.91
C LEU A 465 4.50 -10.80 -2.40
N ASP A 466 3.39 -11.15 -3.06
CA ASP A 466 2.38 -10.20 -3.51
C ASP A 466 1.66 -9.53 -2.33
N SER A 467 1.58 -8.20 -2.37
CA SER A 467 1.02 -7.41 -1.27
C SER A 467 -0.50 -7.56 -1.12
N VAL A 468 -1.22 -7.76 -2.23
CA VAL A 468 -2.68 -7.91 -2.27
C VAL A 468 -3.07 -9.32 -1.83
N ALA A 469 -2.34 -10.34 -2.29
CA ALA A 469 -2.43 -11.70 -1.79
C ALA A 469 -2.21 -11.74 -0.28
N ASN A 470 -1.10 -11.14 0.18
CA ASN A 470 -0.81 -11.07 1.61
C ASN A 470 -1.96 -10.39 2.39
N PHE A 471 -2.56 -9.32 1.86
CA PHE A 471 -3.73 -8.70 2.48
C PHE A 471 -4.94 -9.65 2.58
N HIS A 472 -5.37 -10.27 1.48
CA HIS A 472 -6.54 -11.14 1.48
C HIS A 472 -6.34 -12.41 2.32
N LEU A 473 -5.15 -13.00 2.27
CA LEU A 473 -4.79 -14.20 3.05
C LEU A 473 -4.73 -13.90 4.56
N GLN A 474 -4.23 -12.72 4.96
CA GLN A 474 -4.31 -12.28 6.36
C GLN A 474 -5.75 -12.07 6.86
N ASN A 475 -6.68 -11.79 5.95
CA ASN A 475 -8.10 -11.66 6.24
C ASN A 475 -8.85 -13.01 6.10
N GLY A 476 -8.16 -14.14 5.90
CA GLY A 476 -8.78 -15.47 5.87
C GLY A 476 -9.39 -15.88 4.53
N ALA A 477 -9.01 -15.24 3.44
CA ALA A 477 -9.40 -15.70 2.11
C ALA A 477 -8.56 -16.89 1.65
N MET A 478 -9.07 -17.62 0.66
CA MET A 478 -8.30 -18.61 -0.10
C MET A 478 -8.18 -18.20 -1.58
N VAL A 479 -7.12 -18.65 -2.26
CA VAL A 479 -6.92 -18.40 -3.69
C VAL A 479 -7.84 -19.33 -4.49
N GLN A 480 -8.92 -18.79 -5.07
CA GLN A 480 -9.94 -19.62 -5.74
C GLN A 480 -9.64 -19.83 -7.23
N ARG A 481 -9.29 -18.76 -7.96
CA ARG A 481 -9.16 -18.82 -9.41
C ARG A 481 -8.22 -17.72 -9.92
N ILE A 482 -7.37 -18.06 -10.87
CA ILE A 482 -6.57 -17.10 -11.64
C ILE A 482 -7.32 -16.84 -12.95
N ASN A 483 -7.48 -15.58 -13.33
CA ASN A 483 -8.29 -15.16 -14.47
C ASN A 483 -7.38 -14.53 -15.54
N TRP A 484 -7.27 -15.19 -16.69
CA TRP A 484 -6.49 -14.72 -17.84
C TRP A 484 -7.19 -13.55 -18.54
N MET A 485 -6.45 -12.46 -18.83
CA MET A 485 -6.95 -11.27 -19.54
C MET A 485 -8.22 -10.68 -18.89
N ALA A 486 -8.27 -10.72 -17.57
CA ALA A 486 -9.33 -10.20 -16.72
C ALA A 486 -9.34 -8.68 -16.63
N ASP A 487 -8.17 -8.04 -16.73
CA ASP A 487 -8.05 -6.59 -16.87
C ASP A 487 -7.14 -6.23 -18.05
N ARG A 488 -7.75 -5.77 -19.14
CA ARG A 488 -7.04 -5.36 -20.37
C ARG A 488 -6.67 -3.88 -20.38
N SER A 489 -6.84 -3.17 -19.27
CA SER A 489 -6.35 -1.80 -19.14
C SER A 489 -4.83 -1.76 -19.21
N GLU A 490 -4.26 -0.60 -19.53
CA GLU A 490 -2.80 -0.39 -19.50
C GLU A 490 -2.22 -0.73 -18.12
N ILE A 491 -2.93 -0.40 -17.04
CA ILE A 491 -2.55 -0.70 -15.65
C ILE A 491 -2.51 -2.22 -15.44
N GLY A 492 -3.56 -2.94 -15.83
CA GLY A 492 -3.66 -4.39 -15.68
C GLY A 492 -2.56 -5.13 -16.44
N LEU A 493 -2.31 -4.74 -17.69
CA LEU A 493 -1.24 -5.28 -18.54
C LEU A 493 0.14 -5.02 -17.94
N HIS A 494 0.40 -3.79 -17.49
CA HIS A 494 1.68 -3.40 -16.89
C HIS A 494 1.96 -4.15 -15.58
N GLN A 495 0.97 -4.28 -14.70
CA GLN A 495 1.15 -4.89 -13.38
C GLN A 495 1.26 -6.42 -13.43
N SER A 496 0.47 -7.05 -14.31
CA SER A 496 0.18 -8.49 -14.20
C SER A 496 -0.09 -9.20 -15.54
N ALA A 497 0.28 -8.62 -16.69
CA ALA A 497 -0.08 -9.13 -18.01
C ALA A 497 -1.61 -9.31 -18.20
N GLY A 498 -2.40 -8.50 -17.51
CA GLY A 498 -3.86 -8.54 -17.50
C GLY A 498 -4.47 -9.70 -16.71
N ILE A 499 -3.68 -10.35 -15.86
CA ILE A 499 -4.15 -11.44 -14.98
C ILE A 499 -4.70 -10.87 -13.68
N MET A 500 -5.91 -11.26 -13.33
CA MET A 500 -6.48 -10.99 -12.00
C MET A 500 -6.73 -12.30 -11.26
N VAL A 501 -7.02 -12.21 -9.97
CA VAL A 501 -7.26 -13.36 -9.11
C VAL A 501 -8.55 -13.19 -8.32
N ASN A 502 -9.32 -14.27 -8.19
CA ASN A 502 -10.41 -14.32 -7.23
C ASN A 502 -9.93 -14.91 -5.91
N TYR A 503 -10.01 -14.12 -4.84
CA TYR A 503 -9.91 -14.64 -3.47
C TYR A 503 -11.32 -14.89 -2.93
N VAL A 504 -11.58 -16.07 -2.36
CA VAL A 504 -12.89 -16.40 -1.79
C VAL A 504 -12.82 -16.40 -0.27
N TYR A 505 -13.79 -15.75 0.35
CA TYR A 505 -14.03 -15.76 1.78
C TYR A 505 -15.17 -16.74 2.08
N ARG A 506 -14.84 -17.86 2.73
CA ARG A 506 -15.83 -18.81 3.23
C ARG A 506 -16.13 -18.48 4.69
N PRO A 507 -17.31 -17.94 5.03
CA PRO A 507 -17.60 -17.44 6.38
C PRO A 507 -17.24 -18.42 7.51
N GLU A 508 -17.34 -19.73 7.25
CA GLU A 508 -17.08 -20.80 8.20
C GLU A 508 -15.58 -21.08 8.43
N ASN A 509 -14.71 -20.69 7.49
CA ASN A 509 -13.27 -20.97 7.52
C ASN A 509 -12.39 -19.71 7.62
N ILE A 510 -12.95 -18.50 7.70
CA ILE A 510 -12.18 -17.24 7.73
C ILE A 510 -11.12 -17.27 8.84
N GLU A 511 -11.51 -17.63 10.07
CA GLU A 511 -10.61 -17.66 11.22
C GLU A 511 -9.51 -18.71 11.07
N GLU A 512 -9.89 -19.91 10.62
CA GLU A 512 -9.00 -21.04 10.43
C GLU A 512 -7.92 -20.70 9.38
N TYR A 513 -8.34 -20.19 8.22
CA TYR A 513 -7.43 -19.84 7.13
C TYR A 513 -6.53 -18.66 7.52
N ALA A 514 -7.07 -17.65 8.20
CA ALA A 514 -6.29 -16.53 8.69
C ALA A 514 -5.24 -16.98 9.72
N GLN A 515 -5.61 -17.89 10.64
CA GLN A 515 -4.70 -18.43 11.65
C GLN A 515 -3.60 -19.27 11.01
N SER A 516 -3.97 -20.19 10.10
CA SER A 516 -3.03 -21.02 9.33
C SER A 516 -2.01 -20.16 8.57
N TYR A 517 -2.48 -19.15 7.84
CA TYR A 517 -1.60 -18.21 7.16
C TYR A 517 -0.73 -17.40 8.13
N PHE A 518 -1.28 -16.98 9.27
CA PHE A 518 -0.53 -16.20 10.27
C PHE A 518 0.58 -17.02 10.95
N SER A 519 0.31 -18.26 11.35
CA SER A 519 1.25 -19.10 12.08
C SER A 519 2.31 -19.76 11.20
N THR A 520 1.91 -20.37 10.09
CA THR A 520 2.82 -21.19 9.25
C THR A 520 3.14 -20.54 7.90
N GLY A 521 2.35 -19.54 7.47
CA GLY A 521 2.46 -18.98 6.12
C GLY A 521 1.83 -19.87 5.04
N HIS A 522 1.06 -20.89 5.46
CA HIS A 522 0.32 -21.78 4.56
C HIS A 522 -0.79 -21.02 3.82
N ILE A 523 -0.90 -21.28 2.51
CA ILE A 523 -1.86 -20.61 1.62
C ILE A 523 -2.88 -21.64 1.16
N HIS A 524 -4.13 -21.45 1.59
CA HIS A 524 -5.26 -22.23 1.08
C HIS A 524 -5.59 -21.81 -0.35
N SER A 525 -5.83 -22.80 -1.21
CA SER A 525 -6.10 -22.61 -2.63
C SER A 525 -7.06 -23.67 -3.15
N SER A 526 -7.75 -23.40 -4.26
CA SER A 526 -8.53 -24.41 -4.97
C SER A 526 -7.62 -25.41 -5.67
N TYR A 527 -8.16 -26.60 -5.95
CA TYR A 527 -7.46 -27.65 -6.69
C TYR A 527 -6.99 -27.17 -8.07
N ASP A 528 -7.82 -26.40 -8.79
CA ASP A 528 -7.49 -25.86 -10.11
C ASP A 528 -6.26 -24.94 -10.07
N VAL A 529 -6.10 -24.16 -9.01
CA VAL A 529 -4.92 -23.28 -8.84
C VAL A 529 -3.68 -24.10 -8.47
N GLN A 530 -3.84 -25.13 -7.63
CA GLN A 530 -2.74 -26.04 -7.27
C GLN A 530 -2.22 -26.83 -8.46
N ARG A 531 -3.11 -27.21 -9.39
CA ARG A 531 -2.74 -27.95 -10.60
C ARG A 531 -1.75 -27.20 -11.49
N TYR A 532 -1.71 -25.85 -11.43
CA TYR A 532 -0.70 -25.09 -12.15
C TYR A 532 0.72 -25.34 -11.66
N ILE A 533 0.90 -25.65 -10.36
CA ILE A 533 2.22 -25.79 -9.74
C ILE A 533 2.62 -27.25 -9.48
N GLN A 534 1.70 -28.20 -9.64
CA GLN A 534 1.99 -29.63 -9.51
C GLN A 534 2.61 -30.16 -10.81
N PRO A 535 3.72 -30.92 -10.74
CA PRO A 535 4.24 -31.62 -11.90
C PRO A 535 3.21 -32.66 -12.37
N LEU A 536 3.05 -32.80 -13.69
CA LEU A 536 2.07 -33.71 -14.32
C LEU A 536 2.17 -35.18 -13.85
N THR A 537 3.27 -35.58 -13.21
CA THR A 537 3.55 -36.96 -12.75
C THR A 537 2.86 -37.39 -11.46
N GLU A 538 2.30 -36.49 -10.65
CA GLU A 538 1.61 -36.86 -9.38
C GLU A 538 0.09 -37.03 -9.52
N ILE A 539 -0.48 -36.68 -10.67
CA ILE A 539 -1.94 -36.71 -10.87
C ILE A 539 -2.45 -38.14 -11.14
N GLU A 540 -1.60 -39.02 -11.68
CA GLU A 540 -1.97 -40.41 -11.99
C GLU A 540 -1.97 -41.36 -10.77
N SER A 541 -1.49 -40.93 -9.60
CA SER A 541 -1.42 -41.77 -8.39
C SER A 541 -2.50 -41.50 -7.34
N SER A 542 -3.40 -40.54 -7.58
CA SER A 542 -4.48 -40.18 -6.65
C SER A 542 -5.90 -40.50 -7.16
N THR A 543 -6.00 -41.17 -8.30
CA THR A 543 -7.22 -41.83 -8.77
C THR A 543 -7.03 -43.34 -8.75
N ASP A 544 -7.06 -43.93 -7.55
CA ASP A 544 -7.40 -45.33 -7.32
C ASP A 544 -8.16 -45.46 -5.99
#